data_AF-A0AAJ5JHD0-F1
#
_entry.id   AF-A0AAJ5JHD0-F1
#
_cell.length_a   1.000
_cell.length_b   1.000
_cell.length_c   1.000
_cell.angle_alpha   90.00
_cell.angle_beta   90.00
_cell.angle_gamma   90.00
#
_symmetry.space_group_name_H-M   'P 1'
#
loop_
_entity.id
_entity.type
_entity.pdbx_description
1 polymer ?
#
loop_
_entity_poly.entity_id
_entity_poly.type
_entity_poly.pdbx_seq_one_letter_code
_entity_poly.pdbx_strand_id
1 'polypeptide(L)'
;MKSIAKNVCLVTLISLGYSAHTLATDEPTTREVAVLSVAVGRACAELHPEKHYTLQNMLENPASAGQEELKAEILKVDKGPEFQLAISTTQKRVKGEELYMTSLCPSYAPLASK
;
A
#
# COMPACT_ATOMS: atom_id res chain seq x y z
N MET A 1 15.87 48.55 42.90
CA MET A 1 16.49 47.20 42.90
C MET A 1 15.81 46.31 43.93
N LYS A 2 14.99 45.35 43.49
CA LYS A 2 14.79 44.02 44.13
C LYS A 2 13.86 43.19 43.25
N SER A 3 14.42 42.16 42.65
CA SER A 3 13.72 41.11 41.90
C SER A 3 13.33 40.01 42.88
N ILE A 4 12.08 39.55 42.84
CA ILE A 4 11.67 38.25 43.40
C ILE A 4 10.64 37.65 42.45
N ALA A 5 11.11 36.72 41.62
CA ALA A 5 10.27 35.75 40.91
C ALA A 5 9.70 34.72 41.89
N LYS A 6 8.49 34.18 41.62
CA LYS A 6 8.14 32.74 41.72
C LYS A 6 6.64 32.44 41.58
N ASN A 7 6.37 31.42 40.76
CA ASN A 7 5.26 30.44 40.79
C ASN A 7 3.92 30.87 40.13
N VAL A 8 3.57 30.42 38.92
CA VAL A 8 3.11 29.06 38.52
C VAL A 8 1.82 28.69 39.29
N CYS A 9 0.64 28.67 38.68
CA CYS A 9 0.12 27.50 37.96
C CYS A 9 -1.07 27.90 37.06
N LEU A 10 -0.89 27.76 35.74
CA LEU A 10 -1.98 27.76 34.77
C LEU A 10 -2.52 26.32 34.72
N VAL A 11 -3.69 26.06 35.30
CA VAL A 11 -4.34 24.74 35.21
C VAL A 11 -5.28 24.77 34.01
N THR A 12 -4.73 24.56 32.81
CA THR A 12 -5.52 24.18 31.63
C THR A 12 -5.78 22.68 31.70
N LEU A 13 -6.98 22.31 32.16
CA LEU A 13 -7.54 20.97 32.02
C LEU A 13 -7.80 20.71 30.53
N ILE A 14 -6.83 20.11 29.85
CA ILE A 14 -7.06 19.48 28.55
C ILE A 14 -7.70 18.13 28.87
N SER A 15 -9.02 18.06 28.77
CA SER A 15 -9.72 16.79 28.66
C SER A 15 -9.25 16.11 27.39
N LEU A 16 -8.30 15.18 27.52
CA LEU A 16 -8.07 14.16 26.50
C LEU A 16 -9.33 13.30 26.44
N GLY A 17 -10.30 13.73 25.63
CA GLY A 17 -11.30 12.86 25.05
C GLY A 17 -10.57 11.85 24.19
N TYR A 18 -10.10 10.77 24.82
CA TYR A 18 -9.59 9.60 24.14
C TYR A 18 -10.81 8.93 23.49
N SER A 19 -11.21 9.45 22.32
CA SER A 19 -12.10 8.73 21.43
C SER A 19 -11.35 7.48 21.01
N ALA A 20 -11.59 6.40 21.75
CA ALA A 20 -11.25 5.05 21.35
C ALA A 20 -12.02 4.79 20.05
N HIS A 21 -11.41 5.16 18.92
CA HIS A 21 -11.86 4.72 17.61
C HIS A 21 -11.59 3.22 17.63
N THR A 22 -12.66 2.45 17.84
CA THR A 22 -12.69 1.02 17.55
C THR A 22 -12.30 0.88 16.09
N LEU A 23 -11.07 0.40 15.84
CA LEU A 23 -10.61 0.06 14.50
C LEU A 23 -11.48 -1.11 14.03
N ALA A 24 -12.56 -0.81 13.32
CA ALA A 24 -13.18 -1.78 12.44
C ALA A 24 -12.11 -2.14 11.42
N THR A 25 -11.66 -3.38 11.43
CA THR A 25 -10.87 -3.95 10.33
C THR A 25 -11.81 -4.12 9.16
N ASP A 26 -12.09 -3.02 8.46
CA ASP A 26 -12.83 -3.05 7.20
C ASP A 26 -12.00 -3.85 6.19
N GLU A 27 -12.64 -4.84 5.56
CA GLU A 27 -12.04 -5.59 4.46
C GLU A 27 -11.63 -4.61 3.35
N PRO A 28 -10.44 -4.77 2.75
CA PRO A 28 -9.99 -3.87 1.70
C PRO A 28 -10.94 -3.95 0.51
N THR A 29 -11.30 -2.79 -0.02
CA THR A 29 -12.14 -2.70 -1.22
C THR A 29 -11.40 -3.25 -2.44
N THR A 30 -12.14 -3.72 -3.46
CA THR A 30 -11.57 -4.18 -4.74
C THR A 30 -10.59 -3.16 -5.34
N ARG A 31 -10.90 -1.86 -5.20
CA ARG A 31 -10.02 -0.78 -5.66
C ARG A 31 -8.72 -0.69 -4.88
N GLU A 32 -8.77 -0.82 -3.56
CA GLU A 32 -7.56 -0.80 -2.73
C GLU A 32 -6.65 -1.98 -3.04
N VAL A 33 -7.23 -3.17 -3.24
CA VAL A 33 -6.49 -4.37 -3.68
C VAL A 33 -5.90 -4.16 -5.09
N ALA A 34 -6.64 -3.51 -6.00
CA ALA A 34 -6.16 -3.20 -7.33
C ALA A 34 -4.98 -2.21 -7.31
N VAL A 35 -5.07 -1.12 -6.54
CA VAL A 35 -3.97 -0.16 -6.33
C VAL A 35 -2.75 -0.86 -5.74
N LEU A 36 -2.95 -1.70 -4.73
CA LEU A 36 -1.88 -2.47 -4.10
C LEU A 36 -1.20 -3.39 -5.12
N SER A 37 -1.96 -4.12 -5.92
CA SER A 37 -1.42 -5.03 -6.93
C SER A 37 -0.55 -4.31 -7.96
N VAL A 38 -1.03 -3.17 -8.49
CA VAL A 38 -0.24 -2.35 -9.42
C VAL A 38 1.02 -1.81 -8.75
N ALA A 39 0.90 -1.31 -7.51
CA ALA A 39 2.03 -0.78 -6.76
C ALA A 39 3.10 -1.84 -6.46
N VAL A 40 2.70 -3.05 -6.07
CA VAL A 40 3.61 -4.18 -5.83
C VAL A 40 4.30 -4.60 -7.12
N GLY A 41 3.56 -4.74 -8.23
CA GLY A 41 4.15 -5.08 -9.52
C GLY A 41 5.23 -4.08 -9.95
N ARG A 42 4.96 -2.78 -9.80
CA ARG A 42 5.95 -1.70 -10.09
C ARG A 42 7.13 -1.71 -9.11
N ALA A 43 6.87 -1.97 -7.83
CA ALA A 43 7.94 -2.09 -6.83
C ALA A 43 8.87 -3.27 -7.12
N CYS A 44 8.32 -4.44 -7.43
CA CYS A 44 9.09 -5.63 -7.78
C CYS A 44 9.95 -5.39 -9.03
N ALA A 45 9.38 -4.82 -10.09
CA ALA A 45 10.11 -4.51 -11.31
C ALA A 45 11.28 -3.52 -11.08
N GLU A 46 11.11 -2.58 -10.15
CA GLU A 46 12.16 -1.62 -9.80
C GLU A 46 13.24 -2.21 -8.89
N LEU A 47 12.85 -3.04 -7.91
CA LEU A 47 13.78 -3.69 -6.98
C LEU A 47 14.61 -4.80 -7.66
N HIS A 48 14.03 -5.46 -8.66
CA HIS A 48 14.61 -6.62 -9.34
C HIS A 48 14.44 -6.52 -10.86
N PRO A 49 15.09 -5.53 -11.52
CA PRO A 49 14.95 -5.31 -12.97
C PRO A 49 15.37 -6.52 -13.80
N GLU A 50 16.24 -7.39 -13.28
CA GLU A 50 16.72 -8.61 -13.92
C GLU A 50 15.69 -9.75 -13.95
N LYS A 51 14.63 -9.67 -13.14
CA LYS A 51 13.62 -10.74 -13.02
C LYS A 51 12.46 -10.61 -13.99
N HIS A 52 12.39 -9.50 -14.74
CA HIS A 52 11.31 -9.22 -15.68
C HIS A 52 9.91 -9.33 -15.05
N TYR A 53 9.77 -8.82 -13.82
CA TYR A 53 8.48 -8.77 -13.14
C TYR A 53 7.53 -7.82 -13.86
N THR A 54 6.30 -8.28 -14.12
CA THR A 54 5.27 -7.45 -14.76
C THR A 54 3.89 -7.70 -14.17
N LEU A 55 3.03 -6.69 -14.24
CA LEU A 55 1.61 -6.84 -13.89
C LEU A 55 0.92 -7.87 -14.78
N GLN A 56 1.29 -7.93 -16.07
CA GLN A 56 0.72 -8.86 -17.03
C GLN A 56 0.96 -10.32 -16.63
N ASN A 57 2.18 -10.67 -16.20
CA ASN A 57 2.51 -12.02 -15.75
C ASN A 57 1.58 -12.47 -14.59
N MET A 58 1.28 -11.56 -13.66
CA MET A 58 0.36 -11.84 -12.56
C MET A 58 -1.07 -12.06 -13.05
N LEU A 59 -1.56 -11.23 -13.98
CA LEU A 59 -2.90 -11.33 -14.54
C LEU A 59 -3.12 -12.60 -15.39
N GLU A 60 -2.05 -13.09 -16.01
CA GLU A 60 -2.03 -14.33 -16.81
C GLU A 60 -1.81 -15.58 -15.94
N ASN A 61 -1.41 -15.41 -14.68
CA ASN A 61 -1.16 -16.54 -13.78
C ASN A 61 -2.47 -17.32 -13.53
N PRO A 62 -2.50 -18.65 -13.74
CA PRO A 62 -3.68 -19.47 -13.44
C PRO A 62 -4.21 -19.34 -12.01
N ALA A 63 -3.35 -19.01 -11.03
CA ALA A 63 -3.76 -18.75 -9.65
C ALA A 63 -4.70 -17.54 -9.51
N SER A 64 -4.75 -16.66 -10.52
CA SER A 64 -5.67 -15.53 -10.59
C SER A 64 -6.98 -15.84 -11.33
N ALA A 65 -7.23 -17.10 -11.73
CA ALA A 65 -8.49 -17.49 -12.36
C ALA A 65 -9.70 -17.26 -11.42
N GLY A 66 -10.83 -16.79 -11.95
CA GLY A 66 -12.04 -16.53 -11.18
C GLY A 66 -12.06 -15.17 -10.44
N GLN A 67 -11.15 -14.26 -10.77
CA GLN A 67 -11.06 -12.91 -10.18
C GLN A 67 -11.27 -11.82 -11.24
N GLU A 68 -12.22 -12.02 -12.16
CA GLU A 68 -12.41 -11.18 -13.35
C GLU A 68 -12.71 -9.71 -12.99
N GLU A 69 -13.51 -9.47 -11.94
CA GLU A 69 -13.81 -8.12 -11.45
C GLU A 69 -12.54 -7.41 -10.95
N LEU A 70 -11.74 -8.10 -10.14
CA LEU A 70 -10.49 -7.54 -9.63
C LEU A 70 -9.49 -7.30 -10.77
N LYS A 71 -9.38 -8.21 -11.74
CA LYS A 71 -8.54 -8.02 -12.94
C LYS A 71 -8.96 -6.79 -13.73
N ALA A 72 -10.26 -6.58 -13.91
CA ALA A 72 -10.78 -5.40 -14.60
C ALA A 72 -10.45 -4.11 -13.84
N GLU A 73 -10.62 -4.08 -12.51
CA GLU A 73 -10.29 -2.90 -11.70
C GLU A 73 -8.76 -2.68 -11.67
N ILE A 74 -7.92 -3.72 -11.64
CA ILE A 74 -6.46 -3.62 -11.77
C ILE A 74 -6.07 -2.93 -13.08
N LEU A 75 -6.63 -3.39 -14.21
CA LEU A 75 -6.33 -2.81 -15.52
C LEU A 75 -6.81 -1.36 -15.64
N LYS A 76 -7.95 -1.04 -15.02
CA LYS A 76 -8.44 0.34 -14.93
C LYS A 76 -7.50 1.21 -14.08
N VAL A 77 -7.08 0.71 -12.92
CA VAL A 77 -6.19 1.43 -12.01
C VAL A 77 -4.82 1.66 -12.63
N ASP A 78 -4.25 0.68 -13.31
CA ASP A 78 -2.93 0.80 -13.94
C ASP A 78 -2.89 1.88 -15.03
N LYS A 79 -3.99 2.00 -15.80
CA LYS A 79 -4.14 2.95 -16.92
C LYS A 79 -4.70 4.31 -16.49
N GLY A 80 -5.36 4.40 -15.34
CA GLY A 80 -6.02 5.61 -14.88
C GLY A 80 -5.03 6.64 -14.30
N PRO A 81 -4.96 7.87 -14.84
CA PRO A 81 -4.09 8.92 -14.28
C PRO A 81 -4.52 9.34 -12.88
N GLU A 82 -5.80 9.22 -12.52
CA GLU A 82 -6.34 9.57 -11.21
C GLU A 82 -5.78 8.71 -10.07
N PHE A 83 -5.23 7.54 -10.37
CA PHE A 83 -4.71 6.60 -9.37
C PHE A 83 -3.20 6.72 -9.14
N GLN A 84 -2.48 7.51 -9.94
CA GLN A 84 -1.00 7.54 -9.88
C GLN A 84 -0.45 7.98 -8.51
N LEU A 85 -1.15 8.90 -7.83
CA LEU A 85 -0.77 9.31 -6.47
C LEU A 85 -0.93 8.15 -5.47
N ALA A 86 -2.05 7.43 -5.53
CA ALA A 86 -2.32 6.29 -4.66
C ALA A 86 -1.34 5.14 -4.92
N ILE A 87 -1.06 4.85 -6.20
CA ILE A 87 -0.09 3.83 -6.61
C ILE A 87 1.31 4.19 -6.11
N SER A 88 1.79 5.41 -6.38
CA SER A 88 3.15 5.82 -5.98
C SER A 88 3.33 5.88 -4.46
N THR A 89 2.30 6.31 -3.73
CA THR A 89 2.31 6.32 -2.25
C THR A 89 2.37 4.89 -1.72
N THR A 90 1.53 4.00 -2.25
CA THR A 90 1.51 2.58 -1.85
C THR A 90 2.82 1.90 -2.22
N GLN A 91 3.37 2.17 -3.40
CA GLN A 91 4.64 1.61 -3.88
C GLN A 91 5.80 1.99 -2.94
N LYS A 92 5.87 3.25 -2.50
CA LYS A 92 6.87 3.69 -1.52
C LYS A 92 6.71 2.97 -0.18
N ARG A 93 5.46 2.80 0.28
CA ARG A 93 5.17 2.08 1.52
C ARG A 93 5.65 0.63 1.46
N VAL A 94 5.23 -0.13 0.43
CA VAL A 94 5.53 -1.56 0.34
C VAL A 94 7.01 -1.85 0.11
N LYS A 95 7.75 -0.97 -0.56
CA LYS A 95 9.22 -1.11 -0.69
C LYS A 95 9.95 -1.09 0.65
N GLY A 96 9.37 -0.45 1.67
CA GLY A 96 9.91 -0.48 3.04
C GLY A 96 9.66 -1.81 3.77
N GLU A 97 8.86 -2.70 3.21
CA GLU A 97 8.47 -3.98 3.81
C GLU A 97 9.14 -5.15 3.06
N GLU A 98 10.44 -5.35 3.30
CA GLU A 98 11.26 -6.31 2.56
C GLU A 98 10.70 -7.75 2.57
N LEU A 99 10.26 -8.24 3.74
CA LEU A 99 9.68 -9.58 3.86
C LEU A 99 8.39 -9.70 3.03
N TYR A 100 7.57 -8.64 3.02
CA TYR A 100 6.35 -8.59 2.25
C TYR A 100 6.65 -8.65 0.75
N MET A 101 7.59 -7.83 0.28
CA MET A 101 7.99 -7.80 -1.13
C MET A 101 8.60 -9.13 -1.58
N THR A 102 9.45 -9.75 -0.77
CA THR A 102 10.05 -11.06 -1.06
C THR A 102 8.98 -12.14 -1.27
N SER A 103 7.89 -12.08 -0.50
CA SER A 103 6.79 -13.04 -0.64
C SER A 103 5.90 -12.79 -1.86
N LEU A 104 5.72 -11.53 -2.27
CA LEU A 104 4.77 -11.17 -3.33
C LEU A 104 5.39 -11.11 -4.73
N CYS A 105 6.65 -10.70 -4.87
CA CYS A 105 7.28 -10.56 -6.18
C CYS A 105 7.25 -11.82 -7.06
N PRO A 106 7.36 -13.06 -6.51
CA PRO A 106 7.22 -14.26 -7.31
C PRO A 106 5.90 -14.37 -8.09
N SER A 107 4.80 -13.78 -7.60
CA SER A 107 3.51 -13.77 -8.32
C SER A 107 3.53 -12.94 -9.61
N TYR A 108 4.52 -12.07 -9.78
CA TYR A 108 4.73 -11.21 -10.95
C TYR A 108 5.83 -11.76 -11.88
N ALA A 109 6.44 -12.90 -11.54
CA ALA A 109 7.46 -13.56 -12.35
C ALA A 109 6.90 -14.04 -13.69
N PRO A 110 7.70 -14.07 -14.77
CA PRO A 110 7.32 -14.76 -16.00
C PRO A 110 6.86 -16.18 -15.69
N LEU A 111 5.78 -16.62 -16.33
CA LEU A 111 5.34 -18.01 -16.22
C LEU A 111 6.45 -18.90 -16.78
N ALA A 112 6.79 -19.98 -16.04
CA ALA A 112 7.73 -20.96 -16.54
C ALA A 112 7.21 -21.50 -17.89
N SER A 113 8.02 -21.33 -18.95
CA SER A 113 7.72 -21.92 -20.24
C SER A 113 7.68 -23.44 -20.08
N LYS A 114 6.56 -24.06 -20.47
CA LYS A 114 6.42 -25.51 -20.50
C LYS A 114 7.30 -26.13 -21.59
#